data_AF-A0A935RWD5-F1
#
_entry.id   AF-A0A935RWD5-F1
#
_cell.length_a   1.000
_cell.length_b   1.000
_cell.length_c   1.000
_cell.angle_alpha   90.00
_cell.angle_beta   90.00
_cell.angle_gamma   90.00
#
_symmetry.space_group_name_H-M   'P 1'
#
loop_
_entity.id
_entity.type
_entity.pdbx_description
1 polymer ?
#
loop_
_entity_poly.entity_id
_entity_poly.type
_entity_poly.pdbx_seq_one_letter_code
_entity_poly.pdbx_strand_id
1 'polypeptide(L)'
;MAKLKETPVIFVNQGDIKLELNAEYRFKILLLLDGAFLWMPATSGHWDDPNRPGAVISSKFLDQMAIGAGYGIRFNFNFFIIRFDCGYKIRSPFEDPYKKSQWYSFKEIRQQGLGNVQVAVNYPF
;
A
#
# COMPACT_ATOMS: atom_id res chain seq x y z
N MET A 1 39.46 -3.38 28.40
CA MET A 1 38.40 -2.54 27.82
C MET A 1 37.97 -3.16 26.49
N ALA A 2 36.86 -3.92 26.47
CA ALA A 2 36.34 -4.53 25.24
C ALA A 2 35.32 -3.57 24.61
N LYS A 3 35.57 -3.11 23.39
CA LYS A 3 34.59 -2.38 22.58
C LYS A 3 33.41 -3.32 22.30
N LEU A 4 32.25 -3.04 22.87
CA LEU A 4 30.99 -3.68 22.48
C LEU A 4 30.71 -3.30 21.02
N LYS A 5 30.57 -4.32 20.18
CA LYS A 5 30.27 -4.17 18.76
C LYS A 5 28.78 -3.81 18.67
N GLU A 6 28.46 -2.54 18.44
CA GLU A 6 27.08 -2.13 18.19
C GLU A 6 26.58 -2.86 16.95
N THR A 7 25.66 -3.80 17.17
CA THR A 7 25.02 -4.52 16.07
C THR A 7 23.99 -3.55 15.51
N PRO A 8 23.99 -3.26 14.19
CA PRO A 8 23.00 -2.35 13.62
C PRO A 8 21.61 -2.91 13.95
N VAL A 9 20.83 -2.15 14.72
CA VAL A 9 19.44 -2.48 15.00
C VAL A 9 18.71 -2.39 13.67
N ILE A 10 18.46 -3.55 13.07
CA ILE A 10 17.59 -3.65 11.91
C ILE A 10 16.19 -3.36 12.46
N PHE A 11 15.70 -2.13 12.25
CA PHE A 11 14.33 -1.78 12.61
C PHE A 11 13.38 -2.54 11.68
N VAL A 12 13.02 -3.76 12.08
CA VAL A 12 11.89 -4.47 11.49
C VAL A 12 10.64 -3.78 12.02
N ASN A 13 10.20 -2.76 11.29
CA ASN A 13 8.97 -2.01 11.56
C ASN A 13 7.77 -2.74 10.95
N GLN A 14 7.68 -4.05 11.21
CA GLN A 14 6.58 -4.88 10.78
C GLN A 14 5.75 -5.18 12.03
N GLY A 15 4.48 -4.79 12.00
CA GLY A 15 3.54 -5.06 13.10
C GLY A 15 3.44 -6.56 13.38
N ASP A 16 3.24 -6.94 14.65
CA ASP A 16 3.00 -8.34 15.04
C ASP A 16 1.73 -8.90 14.40
N ILE A 17 0.77 -8.02 14.11
CA ILE A 17 -0.46 -8.33 13.37
C ILE A 17 -0.57 -7.38 12.18
N LYS A 18 -1.00 -7.94 11.06
CA LYS A 18 -1.25 -7.21 9.81
C LYS A 18 -2.58 -7.65 9.23
N LEU A 19 -3.41 -6.68 8.86
CA LEU A 19 -4.65 -6.89 8.13
C LEU A 19 -4.54 -6.20 6.78
N GLU A 20 -4.68 -6.98 5.70
CA GLU A 20 -4.64 -6.48 4.33
C GLU A 20 -5.84 -6.97 3.55
N LEU A 21 -6.47 -6.06 2.83
CA LEU A 21 -7.55 -6.36 1.92
C LEU A 21 -7.15 -5.88 0.53
N ASN A 22 -7.53 -6.65 -0.48
CA ASN A 22 -7.31 -6.29 -1.88
C ASN A 22 -8.62 -6.55 -2.61
N ALA A 23 -9.25 -5.47 -3.07
CA ALA A 23 -10.40 -5.54 -3.95
C ALA A 23 -9.98 -5.04 -5.33
N GLU A 24 -10.26 -5.85 -6.34
CA GLU A 24 -9.96 -5.52 -7.72
C GLU A 24 -11.22 -5.69 -8.58
N TYR A 25 -11.57 -4.65 -9.31
CA TYR A 25 -12.66 -4.68 -10.29
C TYR A 25 -12.09 -4.65 -11.71
N ARG A 26 -12.27 -5.75 -12.44
CA ARG A 26 -11.77 -5.92 -13.82
C ARG A 26 -12.87 -5.71 -14.83
N PHE A 27 -12.54 -5.02 -15.92
CA PHE A 27 -13.45 -4.82 -17.04
C PHE A 27 -12.70 -4.90 -18.37
N LYS A 28 -13.38 -5.38 -19.40
CA LYS A 28 -12.80 -5.41 -20.75
C LYS A 28 -12.88 -4.02 -21.35
N ILE A 29 -11.76 -3.51 -21.87
CA ILE A 29 -11.72 -2.26 -22.62
C ILE A 29 -11.86 -2.60 -24.11
N LEU A 30 -10.96 -3.41 -24.64
CA LEU A 30 -10.92 -3.86 -26.04
C LEU A 30 -10.34 -5.28 -26.13
N LEU A 31 -10.54 -5.97 -27.26
CA LEU A 31 -10.10 -7.33 -27.58
C LEU A 31 -9.00 -7.93 -26.66
N LEU A 32 -7.81 -7.31 -26.66
CA LEU A 32 -6.61 -7.74 -25.95
C LEU A 32 -6.27 -6.89 -24.71
N LEU A 33 -7.05 -5.85 -24.42
CA LEU A 33 -6.82 -4.86 -23.37
C LEU A 33 -7.93 -4.91 -22.31
N ASP A 34 -7.53 -5.25 -21.08
CA ASP A 34 -8.38 -5.19 -19.89
C ASP A 34 -7.97 -4.01 -19.01
N GLY A 35 -8.96 -3.41 -18.35
CA GLY A 35 -8.77 -2.43 -17.29
C GLY A 35 -9.04 -3.04 -15.92
N ALA A 36 -8.42 -2.48 -14.89
CA ALA A 36 -8.64 -2.84 -13.50
C ALA A 36 -8.72 -1.59 -12.63
N PHE A 37 -9.64 -1.57 -11.68
CA PHE A 37 -9.60 -0.67 -10.52
C PHE A 37 -9.14 -1.45 -9.30
N LEU A 38 -8.23 -0.85 -8.55
CA LEU A 38 -7.58 -1.44 -7.39
C LEU A 38 -7.96 -0.67 -6.14
N TRP A 39 -8.31 -1.39 -5.08
CA TRP A 39 -8.58 -0.85 -3.76
C TRP A 39 -7.86 -1.69 -2.72
N MET A 40 -7.01 -1.06 -1.92
CA MET A 40 -6.02 -1.71 -1.07
C MET A 40 -6.02 -1.07 0.33
N PRO A 41 -6.99 -1.40 1.20
CA PRO A 41 -6.94 -1.01 2.60
C PRO A 41 -6.04 -1.97 3.39
N ALA A 42 -5.18 -1.42 4.24
CA ALA A 42 -4.28 -2.18 5.09
C ALA A 42 -4.03 -1.49 6.44
N THR A 43 -3.82 -2.27 7.48
CA THR A 43 -3.35 -1.78 8.78
C THR A 43 -2.42 -2.81 9.41
N SER A 44 -1.52 -2.35 10.29
CA SER A 44 -0.60 -3.20 11.03
C SER A 44 -0.30 -2.59 12.39
N GLY A 45 -0.09 -3.43 13.40
CA GLY A 45 0.32 -2.98 14.72
C GLY A 45 0.82 -4.12 15.59
N HIS A 46 1.20 -3.79 16.82
CA HIS A 46 1.86 -4.66 17.79
C HIS A 46 0.95 -5.00 18.97
N TRP A 47 1.28 -6.10 19.66
CA TRP A 47 0.73 -6.41 20.97
C TRP A 47 1.54 -5.65 22.03
N ASP A 48 0.99 -4.56 22.56
CA ASP A 48 1.50 -3.78 23.70
C ASP A 48 3.03 -3.77 23.87
N ASP A 49 3.72 -3.05 22.98
CA ASP A 49 5.18 -2.87 23.04
C ASP A 49 5.53 -1.49 23.65
N PRO A 50 6.14 -1.45 24.85
CA PRO A 50 6.56 -0.20 25.50
C PRO A 50 7.54 0.63 24.68
N ASN A 51 8.27 0.01 23.74
CA ASN A 51 9.23 0.70 22.87
C ASN A 51 8.56 1.32 21.63
N ARG A 52 7.27 1.05 21.39
CA ARG A 52 6.51 1.51 20.21
C ARG A 52 5.14 2.09 20.60
N PRO A 53 5.11 3.17 21.41
CA PRO A 53 3.87 3.80 21.84
C PRO A 53 3.06 4.29 20.63
N GLY A 54 1.77 3.92 20.57
CA GLY A 54 0.86 4.29 19.48
C GLY A 54 0.79 3.31 18.31
N ALA A 55 1.67 2.29 18.27
CA ALA A 55 1.63 1.21 17.28
C ALA A 55 0.76 0.02 17.72
N VAL A 56 0.06 0.13 18.84
CA VAL A 56 -0.81 -0.93 19.38
C VAL A 56 -2.10 -1.02 18.57
N ILE A 57 -2.45 -2.24 18.15
CA ILE A 57 -3.77 -2.49 17.57
C ILE A 57 -4.82 -2.31 18.66
N SER A 58 -5.72 -1.36 18.42
CA SER A 58 -6.82 -1.04 19.32
C SER A 58 -8.16 -1.25 18.62
N SER A 59 -9.25 -1.09 19.36
CA SER A 59 -10.61 -1.08 18.78
C SER A 59 -10.82 0.01 17.72
N LYS A 60 -9.89 0.97 17.60
CA LYS A 60 -9.85 2.00 16.54
C LYS A 60 -8.98 1.60 15.33
N PHE A 61 -8.78 0.31 15.09
CA PHE A 61 -7.95 -0.17 13.96
C PHE A 61 -8.42 0.37 12.59
N LEU A 62 -9.73 0.65 12.43
CA LEU A 62 -10.26 1.31 11.24
C LEU A 62 -9.72 2.74 11.07
N ASP A 63 -9.44 3.45 12.17
CA ASP A 63 -8.82 4.77 12.14
C ASP A 63 -7.33 4.70 11.77
N GLN A 64 -6.68 3.58 12.09
CA GLN A 64 -5.26 3.29 11.79
C GLN A 64 -5.07 2.62 10.42
N MET A 65 -6.10 2.62 9.57
CA MET A 65 -6.07 1.94 8.28
C MET A 65 -5.57 2.86 7.17
N ALA A 66 -4.45 2.47 6.56
CA ALA A 66 -3.98 3.05 5.31
C ALA A 66 -4.89 2.60 4.17
N ILE A 67 -5.23 3.50 3.25
CA ILE A 67 -6.02 3.16 2.07
C ILE A 67 -5.24 3.59 0.83
N GLY A 68 -4.90 2.60 0.00
CA GLY A 68 -4.44 2.79 -1.36
C GLY A 68 -5.58 2.56 -2.34
N ALA A 69 -5.57 3.30 -3.44
CA ALA A 69 -6.40 3.02 -4.60
C ALA A 69 -5.57 3.18 -5.87
N GLY A 70 -5.94 2.44 -6.91
CA GLY A 70 -5.16 2.43 -8.13
C GLY A 70 -5.98 2.04 -9.34
N TYR A 71 -5.32 2.09 -10.47
CA TYR A 71 -5.86 1.54 -11.71
C TYR A 71 -4.76 0.79 -12.44
N GLY A 72 -5.17 -0.23 -13.18
CA GLY A 72 -4.29 -1.07 -13.95
C GLY A 72 -4.80 -1.24 -15.37
N ILE A 73 -3.87 -1.46 -16.29
CA ILE A 73 -4.15 -1.95 -17.64
C ILE A 73 -3.38 -3.24 -17.88
N ARG A 74 -4.02 -4.16 -18.58
CA ARG A 74 -3.49 -5.49 -18.85
C ARG A 74 -3.63 -5.82 -20.34
N PHE A 75 -2.49 -6.08 -20.97
CA PHE A 75 -2.42 -6.56 -22.35
C PHE A 75 -2.29 -8.07 -22.36
N ASN A 76 -3.29 -8.74 -22.92
CA ASN A 76 -3.37 -10.18 -23.08
C ASN A 76 -2.89 -10.57 -24.48
N PHE A 77 -1.59 -10.86 -24.62
CA PHE A 77 -1.07 -11.47 -25.84
C PHE A 77 -1.18 -13.00 -25.76
N ASN A 78 -1.06 -13.67 -26.90
CA ASN A 78 -1.19 -15.13 -26.98
C ASN A 78 -0.13 -15.88 -26.14
N PHE A 79 1.08 -15.31 -26.02
CA PHE A 79 2.21 -15.99 -25.40
C PHE A 79 2.67 -15.36 -24.09
N PHE A 80 2.20 -14.16 -23.75
CA PHE A 80 2.57 -13.47 -22.52
C PHE A 80 1.56 -12.36 -22.19
N ILE A 81 1.56 -11.92 -20.94
CA ILE A 81 0.70 -10.85 -20.44
C ILE A 81 1.59 -9.72 -19.93
N ILE A 82 1.31 -8.49 -20.34
CA ILE A 82 1.92 -7.29 -19.77
C ILE A 82 0.91 -6.58 -18.89
N ARG A 83 1.34 -6.14 -17.71
CA ARG A 83 0.54 -5.34 -16.78
C ARG A 83 1.26 -4.03 -16.47
N PHE A 84 0.47 -2.97 -16.43
CA PHE A 84 0.88 -1.67 -15.90
C PHE A 84 -0.12 -1.28 -14.82
N ASP A 85 0.35 -1.19 -13.58
CA ASP A 85 -0.46 -0.88 -12.40
C ASP A 85 0.04 0.42 -11.79
N CYS A 86 -0.85 1.38 -11.54
CA CYS A 86 -0.56 2.66 -10.89
C CYS A 86 -1.31 2.74 -9.55
N GLY A 87 -0.57 2.91 -8.45
CA GLY A 87 -1.12 2.98 -7.10
C GLY A 87 -0.97 4.36 -6.45
N TYR A 88 -2.03 4.87 -5.85
CA TYR A 88 -2.10 6.15 -5.17
C TYR A 88 -2.40 5.98 -3.69
N LYS A 89 -1.79 6.82 -2.86
CA LYS A 89 -2.10 6.92 -1.44
C LYS A 89 -3.31 7.82 -1.26
N ILE A 90 -4.41 7.28 -0.76
CA ILE A 90 -5.68 7.99 -0.54
C ILE A 90 -5.86 8.36 0.93
N ARG A 91 -5.38 7.50 1.83
CA ARG A 91 -5.40 7.75 3.28
C ARG A 91 -4.14 7.23 3.97
N SER A 92 -3.58 8.04 4.85
CA SER A 92 -2.50 7.71 5.77
C SER A 92 -3.06 7.16 7.07
N PRO A 93 -2.40 6.16 7.69
CA PRO A 93 -2.80 5.66 9.02
C PRO A 93 -2.51 6.68 10.14
N PHE A 94 -1.60 7.63 9.89
CA PHE A 94 -1.27 8.71 10.81
C PHE A 94 -1.89 10.02 10.36
N GLU A 95 -2.34 10.81 11.34
CA GLU A 95 -2.82 12.16 11.11
C GLU A 95 -1.64 13.07 10.76
N ASP A 96 -1.80 13.86 9.70
CA ASP A 96 -0.79 14.84 9.34
C ASP A 96 -0.89 16.05 10.29
N PRO A 97 0.23 16.42 10.95
CA PRO A 97 0.25 17.44 11.99
C PRO A 97 -0.15 18.84 11.51
N TYR A 98 -0.05 19.13 10.20
CA TYR A 98 -0.38 20.44 9.64
C TYR A 98 -1.84 20.57 9.24
N LYS A 99 -2.47 19.49 8.77
CA LYS A 99 -3.85 19.50 8.25
C LYS A 99 -4.88 18.87 9.20
N LYS A 100 -4.44 18.20 10.27
CA LYS A 100 -5.31 17.46 11.18
C LYS A 100 -6.25 16.47 10.47
N SER A 101 -5.71 15.83 9.43
CA SER A 101 -6.46 14.89 8.59
C SER A 101 -5.57 13.75 8.13
N GLN A 102 -6.14 12.56 8.12
CA GLN A 102 -5.52 11.34 7.61
C GLN A 102 -5.71 11.18 6.09
N TRP A 103 -6.62 11.95 5.50
CA TRP A 103 -6.96 11.85 4.08
C TRP A 103 -6.05 12.72 3.22
N TYR A 104 -5.71 12.20 2.05
CA TYR A 104 -5.07 12.99 1.00
C TYR A 104 -6.16 13.74 0.22
N SER A 105 -6.01 15.06 0.17
CA SER A 105 -6.83 15.95 -0.64
C SER A 105 -6.57 15.68 -2.11
N PHE A 106 -7.53 16.07 -2.96
CA PHE A 106 -7.39 15.89 -4.41
C PHE A 106 -6.11 16.53 -4.99
N LYS A 107 -5.68 17.67 -4.46
CA LYS A 107 -4.41 18.32 -4.83
C LYS A 107 -3.20 17.45 -4.49
N GLU A 108 -3.19 16.82 -3.31
CA GLU A 108 -2.10 15.95 -2.86
C GLU A 108 -2.06 14.66 -3.67
N ILE A 109 -3.22 14.08 -3.98
CA ILE A 109 -3.31 12.92 -4.88
C ILE A 109 -2.75 13.27 -6.26
N ARG A 110 -3.07 14.44 -6.81
CA ARG A 110 -2.48 14.90 -8.08
C ARG A 110 -0.98 15.14 -7.99
N GLN A 111 -0.47 15.63 -6.85
CA GLN A 111 0.96 15.83 -6.63
C GLN A 111 1.75 14.50 -6.59
N GLN A 112 1.08 13.37 -6.33
CA GLN A 112 1.69 12.04 -6.44
C GLN A 112 1.99 11.65 -7.91
N GLY A 113 1.53 12.44 -8.91
CA GLY A 113 1.83 12.21 -10.32
C GLY A 113 1.21 10.92 -10.85
N LEU A 114 2.05 9.98 -11.30
CA LEU A 114 1.62 8.63 -11.72
C LEU A 114 1.47 7.67 -10.53
N GLY A 115 1.73 8.13 -9.31
CA GLY A 115 1.73 7.28 -8.12
C GLY A 115 2.89 6.28 -8.13
N ASN A 116 2.71 5.16 -7.43
CA ASN A 116 3.59 4.01 -7.50
C ASN A 116 3.26 3.21 -8.76
N VAL A 117 4.18 3.23 -9.73
CA VAL A 117 4.02 2.50 -10.99
C VAL A 117 4.70 1.13 -10.87
N GLN A 118 3.98 0.09 -11.27
CA GLN A 118 4.47 -1.28 -11.35
C GLN A 118 4.26 -1.81 -12.75
N VAL A 119 5.26 -2.53 -13.23
CA VAL A 119 5.23 -3.22 -14.53
C VAL A 119 5.50 -4.69 -14.27
N ALA A 120 4.62 -5.55 -14.78
CA ALA A 120 4.79 -7.00 -14.65
C ALA A 120 4.63 -7.68 -16.01
N VAL A 121 5.48 -8.69 -16.24
CA VAL A 121 5.40 -9.56 -17.41
C VAL A 121 5.17 -10.99 -16.91
N ASN A 122 4.08 -11.60 -17.34
CA ASN A 122 3.73 -12.97 -16.98
C ASN A 122 3.72 -13.87 -18.21
N TYR A 123 4.19 -15.11 -18.05
CA TYR A 123 4.08 -16.15 -19.08
C TYR A 123 3.02 -17.17 -18.64
N PRO A 124 2.02 -17.48 -19.47
CA PRO A 124 1.21 -18.66 -19.29
C PRO A 124 2.08 -19.89 -19.60
N PHE A 125 2.28 -20.76 -18.61
CA PHE A 125 2.85 -22.10 -18.82
C PHE A 125 1.75 -23.09 -19.21
#